data_AF-A0A0Q7WEF6-F1
#
_entry.id   AF-A0A0Q7WEF6-F1
#
_cell.length_a   1.000
_cell.length_b   1.000
_cell.length_c   1.000
_cell.angle_alpha   90.00
_cell.angle_beta   90.00
_cell.angle_gamma   90.00
#
_symmetry.space_group_name_H-M   'P 1'
#
loop_
_entity.id
_entity.type
_entity.pdbx_description
1 polymer ?
#
loop_
_entity_poly.entity_id
_entity_poly.type
_entity_poly.pdbx_seq_one_letter_code
_entity_poly.pdbx_strand_id
1 'polypeptide(L)' 'MRQVYTKKRTETLDYMQSMLGQLRTMAEAERCDMLAYLIEMAYVEASDIIRGERPTRIRENSSPGSEIKAVRRNS' A
#
# COMPACT_ATOMS: atom_id res chain seq x y z
N MET A 1 7.20 11.00 21.04
CA MET A 1 6.10 10.04 20.73
C MET A 1 6.04 9.52 19.29
N ARG A 2 6.62 10.20 18.28
CA ARG A 2 6.56 9.79 16.86
C ARG A 2 7.29 8.47 16.53
N GLN A 3 8.32 8.13 17.29
CA GLN A 3 9.21 6.98 17.05
C GLN A 3 8.57 5.62 17.41
N VAL A 4 7.66 5.58 18.37
CA VAL A 4 6.91 4.36 18.73
C VAL A 4 5.90 3.99 17.64
N TYR A 5 5.32 4.99 16.98
CA TYR A 5 4.34 4.80 15.92
C TYR A 5 4.97 4.21 14.66
N THR A 6 6.17 4.67 14.28
CA THR A 6 6.92 4.13 13.14
C THR A 6 7.36 2.69 13.39
N LYS A 7 7.80 2.37 14.62
CA LYS A 7 8.18 1.00 14.99
C LYS A 7 7.00 0.02 14.86
N LYS A 8 5.85 0.38 15.44
CA LYS A 8 4.61 -0.42 15.32
C LYS A 8 4.18 -0.60 13.87
N ARG A 9 4.36 0.44 13.05
CA ARG A 9 4.02 0.39 11.62
C ARG A 9 4.90 -0.60 10.86
N THR A 10 6.21 -0.60 11.09
CA THR A 10 7.13 -1.58 10.49
C THR A 10 6.80 -2.99 10.97
N GLU A 11 6.63 -3.19 12.27
CA GLU A 11 6.23 -4.49 12.85
C GLU A 11 4.92 -5.03 12.23
N THR A 12 3.95 -4.14 11.98
CA THR A 12 2.69 -4.52 11.32
C THR A 12 2.91 -4.94 9.87
N LEU A 13 3.77 -4.23 9.13
CA LEU A 13 4.07 -4.55 7.74
C LEU A 13 4.87 -5.85 7.61
N ASP A 14 5.84 -6.09 8.49
CA ASP A 14 6.60 -7.34 8.53
C ASP A 14 5.68 -8.54 8.80
N TYR A 15 4.69 -8.35 9.70
CA TYR A 15 3.65 -9.35 9.95
C TYR A 15 2.77 -9.59 8.72
N MET A 16 2.32 -8.52 8.04
CA MET A 16 1.55 -8.63 6.79
C MET A 16 2.33 -9.37 5.70
N GLN A 17 3.60 -9.04 5.50
CA GLN A 17 4.48 -9.71 4.54
C GLN A 17 4.59 -11.22 4.84
N SER A 18 4.72 -11.58 6.12
CA SER A 18 4.76 -12.99 6.55
C SER A 18 3.46 -13.74 6.26
N MET A 19 2.29 -13.12 6.52
CA MET A 19 0.99 -13.71 6.20
C MET A 19 0.78 -13.87 4.70
N LEU A 20 1.19 -12.89 3.90
CA LEU A 20 1.09 -12.95 2.44
C LEU A 20 1.89 -14.11 1.86
N GLY A 21 3.09 -14.38 2.39
CA GLY A 21 3.88 -15.56 2.02
C GLY A 21 3.14 -16.87 2.28
N GLN A 22 2.52 -17.02 3.46
CA GLN A 22 1.74 -18.21 3.80
C GLN A 22 0.51 -18.38 2.89
N LEU A 23 -0.23 -17.31 2.65
CA LEU A 23 -1.42 -17.32 1.79
C LEU A 23 -1.07 -17.68 0.34
N ARG A 24 0.07 -17.22 -0.17
CA ARG A 24 0.53 -17.61 -1.50
C ARG A 24 0.79 -19.11 -1.57
N THR A 25 1.51 -19.69 -0.60
CA THR A 25 1.76 -21.13 -0.58
C THR A 25 0.45 -21.93 -0.56
N MET A 26 -0.56 -21.47 0.17
CA MET A 26 -1.89 -22.09 0.17
C MET A 26 -2.59 -21.96 -1.19
N ALA A 27 -2.56 -20.78 -1.83
CA ALA A 27 -3.16 -20.57 -3.14
C ALA A 27 -2.49 -21.40 -4.25
N GLU A 28 -1.17 -21.58 -4.17
CA GLU A 28 -0.41 -22.44 -5.09
C GLU A 28 -0.76 -23.92 -4.90
N ALA A 29 -0.92 -24.38 -3.66
CA ALA A 29 -1.33 -25.75 -3.36
C ALA A 29 -2.70 -26.08 -3.96
N GLU A 30 -3.61 -25.11 -3.99
CA GLU A 30 -4.95 -25.20 -4.59
C GLU A 30 -4.99 -24.88 -6.09
N ARG A 31 -3.83 -24.67 -6.75
CA ARG A 31 -3.71 -24.31 -8.18
C ARG A 31 -4.52 -23.07 -8.59
N CYS A 32 -4.68 -22.14 -7.66
CA CYS A 32 -5.40 -20.89 -7.89
C CYS A 32 -4.44 -19.81 -8.43
N ASP A 33 -3.99 -19.94 -9.68
CA ASP A 33 -2.90 -19.14 -10.26
C ASP A 33 -3.15 -17.62 -10.19
N MET A 34 -4.37 -17.18 -10.53
CA MET A 34 -4.74 -15.76 -10.46
C MET A 34 -4.72 -15.23 -9.02
N LEU A 35 -5.12 -16.04 -8.05
CA LEU A 35 -5.11 -15.66 -6.63
C LEU A 35 -3.67 -15.59 -6.10
N ALA A 36 -2.84 -16.58 -6.43
CA ALA A 36 -1.42 -16.60 -6.08
C ALA A 36 -0.69 -15.36 -6.64
N TYR A 37 -0.99 -14.99 -7.89
CA TYR A 37 -0.46 -13.77 -8.51
C TYR A 37 -0.83 -12.51 -7.73
N LEU A 38 -2.12 -12.33 -7.37
CA LEU A 38 -2.56 -11.14 -6.63
C LEU A 38 -1.91 -11.06 -5.24
N ILE A 39 -1.74 -12.20 -4.57
CA ILE A 39 -1.06 -12.27 -3.27
C ILE A 39 0.43 -11.93 -3.43
N GLU A 40 1.11 -12.46 -4.45
CA GLU A 40 2.51 -12.13 -4.73
C GLU A 40 2.68 -10.63 -5.02
N MET A 41 1.79 -10.03 -5.80
CA MET A 41 1.83 -8.58 -6.06
C MET A 41 1.63 -7.76 -4.76
N ALA A 42 0.77 -8.21 -3.86
CA ALA A 42 0.62 -7.59 -2.54
C ALA A 42 1.86 -7.77 -1.65
N TYR A 43 2.53 -8.93 -1.72
CA TYR A 43 3.78 -9.20 -1.00
C TYR A 43 4.91 -8.27 -1.45
N VAL A 44 5.04 -8.07 -2.77
CA VAL A 44 6.02 -7.14 -3.35
C VAL A 44 5.74 -5.70 -2.89
N GLU A 45 4.48 -5.25 -2.96
CA GLU A 45 4.12 -3.89 -2.50
C GLU A 45 4.42 -3.68 -1.01
N ALA A 46 4.13 -4.67 -0.14
CA ALA A 46 4.49 -4.60 1.28
C ALA A 46 6.01 -4.47 1.47
N SER A 47 6.80 -5.21 0.70
CA SER A 47 8.26 -5.17 0.73
C SER A 47 8.80 -3.80 0.29
N ASP A 48 8.24 -3.23 -0.79
CA ASP A 48 8.60 -1.90 -1.29
C ASP A 48 8.28 -0.81 -0.24
N ILE A 49 7.14 -0.93 0.45
CA ILE A 49 6.75 -0.01 1.53
C ILE A 49 7.71 -0.11 2.73
N ILE A 50 8.14 -1.32 3.11
CA ILE A 50 9.10 -1.53 4.22
C ILE A 50 10.46 -0.93 3.88
N ARG A 51 10.93 -1.10 2.63
CA ARG A 51 12.19 -0.50 2.14
C ARG A 51 12.12 1.02 1.98
N GLY A 52 10.91 1.59 2.04
CA GLY A 52 10.69 3.02 1.83
C GLY A 52 10.74 3.44 0.36
N GLU A 53 10.62 2.48 -0.57
CA GLU A 53 10.67 2.71 -2.02
C GLU A 53 9.37 3.29 -2.57
N ARG A 54 8.24 3.14 -1.85
CA ARG A 54 6.93 3.70 -2.24
C ARG A 54 6.30 4.55 -1.13
N PRO A 55 5.76 5.75 -1.46
CA PRO A 55 4.87 6.47 -0.57
C PRO A 55 3.62 5.63 -0.30
N THR A 56 3.25 5.50 0.97
CA THR A 56 2.17 4.59 1.43
C THR A 56 0.78 5.11 1.12
N ARG A 57 0.71 6.24 0.42
CA ARG A 57 -0.50 6.81 -0.14
C ARG A 57 -0.32 6.75 -1.64
N ILE A 58 -1.20 6.03 -2.32
CA ILE A 58 -1.47 6.31 -3.73
C ILE A 58 -1.72 7.82 -3.80
N ARG A 59 -0.85 8.57 -4.50
CA ARG A 59 -1.14 9.97 -4.79
C ARG A 59 -2.48 9.96 -5.50
N GLU A 60 -3.55 10.36 -4.82
CA GLU A 60 -4.77 10.78 -5.47
C GLU A 60 -4.31 11.84 -6.47
N ASN A 61 -4.40 11.52 -7.76
CA ASN A 61 -4.12 12.49 -8.80
C ASN A 61 -4.95 13.72 -8.47
N SER A 62 -4.25 14.82 -8.21
CA SER A 62 -4.80 16.14 -7.96
C SER A 62 -5.95 16.37 -8.93
N SER A 63 -7.18 16.33 -8.41
CA SER A 63 -8.34 16.77 -9.18
C SER A 63 -8.08 18.22 -9.58
N PRO A 64 -8.06 18.59 -10.88
CA PRO A 64 -7.83 19.97 -11.33
C PRO A 64 -9.02 20.91 -11.03
N GLY A 65 -9.84 20.59 -10.00
CA GLY A 65 -11.10 21.29 -9.70
C GLY A 65 -10.99 22.41 -8.67
N SER A 66 -9.80 22.70 -8.12
CA SER A 66 -9.63 23.72 -7.08
C SER A 66 -9.38 25.15 -7.59
N GLU A 67 -9.09 25.36 -8.88
CA GLU A 67 -8.80 26.69 -9.43
C GLU A 67 -10.04 27.56 -9.69
N ILE A 68 -11.24 26.98 -9.84
CA ILE A 68 -12.43 27.76 -10.23
C ILE A 68 -12.98 28.64 -9.09
N LYS A 69 -12.62 28.38 -7.82
CA LYS A 69 -13.12 29.18 -6.68
C LYS A 69 -12.35 30.48 -6.40
N ALA A 70 -11.22 30.72 -7.07
CA ALA A 70 -10.44 31.94 -6.85
C ALA A 70 -10.96 33.15 -7.66
N VAL A 71 -11.60 32.94 -8.81
CA VAL A 71 -12.00 34.03 -9.72
C VAL A 71 -13.33 34.69 -9.33
N ARG A 72 -14.24 34.01 -8.62
CA ARG A 72 -15.58 34.55 -8.30
C ARG A 72 -15.70 35.34 -7.01
N ARG A 73 -14.58 35.73 -6.38
CA ARG A 73 -14.58 36.55 -5.16
C ARG A 73 -14.22 38.02 -5.36
N ASN A 74 -14.06 38.46 -6.62
CA ASN A 74 -13.65 39.83 -6.93
C ASN A 74 -14.51 40.46 -8.05
N SER A 75 -15.83 40.41 -7.91
CA SER A 75 -16.78 41.15 -8.74
C SER A 75 -17.98 41.59 -7.92
#